data_AF-A0A6G3MIE2-F1
#
_entry.id   AF-A0A6G3MIE2-F1
#
_cell.length_a   1.000
_cell.length_b   1.000
_cell.length_c   1.000
_cell.angle_alpha   90.00
_cell.angle_beta   90.00
_cell.angle_gamma   90.00
#
_symmetry.space_group_name_H-M   'P 1'
#
loop_
_entity.id
_entity.type
_entity.pdbx_description
1 polymer ?
#
loop_
_entity_poly.entity_id
_entity_poly.type
_entity_poly.pdbx_seq_one_letter_code
_entity_poly.pdbx_strand_id
1 'polypeptide(L)'
;MPKADREFDEYINLKIEAKNLQREYSKSLKKSKSEHDKAKKALIKGDSVNARIFAENAIRFQTQATNLNILSSKVDAAAQGVQMAISTNKMTSSASKVVKLLSNSLSNKDLQNVKI
;
A
#
# COMPACT_ATOMS: atom_id res chain seq x y z
N MET A 1 -6.23 -8.53 23.28
CA MET A 1 -5.91 -7.31 22.50
C MET A 1 -7.20 -6.67 22.02
N PRO A 2 -7.40 -5.35 22.24
CA PRO A 2 -8.48 -4.58 21.65
C PRO A 2 -8.51 -4.71 20.12
N LYS A 3 -9.70 -4.71 19.49
CA LYS A 3 -9.84 -4.85 18.02
C LYS A 3 -9.11 -3.74 17.25
N ALA A 4 -9.08 -2.52 17.78
CA ALA A 4 -8.43 -1.37 17.16
C ALA A 4 -6.90 -1.55 17.00
N ASP A 5 -6.26 -2.18 17.98
CA ASP A 5 -4.80 -2.40 17.94
C ASP A 5 -4.44 -3.43 16.86
N ARG A 6 -5.28 -4.46 16.68
CA ARG A 6 -5.11 -5.48 15.64
C ARG A 6 -5.25 -4.91 14.22
N GLU A 7 -6.24 -4.05 13.98
CA GLU A 7 -6.45 -3.41 12.66
C GLU A 7 -5.29 -2.50 12.29
N PHE A 8 -4.72 -1.79 13.27
CA PHE A 8 -3.56 -0.94 13.07
C PHE A 8 -2.30 -1.78 12.78
N ASP A 9 -2.07 -2.87 13.51
CA ASP A 9 -0.96 -3.79 13.25
C ASP A 9 -1.05 -4.40 11.83
N GLU A 10 -2.25 -4.78 11.40
CA GLU A 10 -2.47 -5.32 10.05
C GLU A 10 -2.20 -4.28 8.96
N TYR A 11 -2.64 -3.03 9.15
CA TYR A 11 -2.27 -1.92 8.27
C TYR A 11 -0.75 -1.74 8.15
N ILE A 12 -0.04 -1.76 9.28
CA ILE A 12 1.43 -1.61 9.30
C ILE A 12 2.10 -2.78 8.56
N ASN A 13 1.66 -4.01 8.80
CA ASN A 13 2.18 -5.19 8.12
C ASN A 13 2.01 -5.09 6.59
N LEU A 14 0.82 -4.70 6.12
CA LEU A 14 0.57 -4.51 4.69
C LEU A 14 1.45 -3.41 4.07
N LYS A 15 1.65 -2.29 4.77
CA LYS A 15 2.55 -1.21 4.30
C LYS A 15 4.01 -1.65 4.23
N ILE A 16 4.48 -2.43 5.20
CA ILE A 16 5.83 -2.99 5.21
C ILE A 16 6.00 -3.93 4.01
N GLU A 17 5.02 -4.80 3.77
CA GLU A 17 5.05 -5.75 2.66
C GLU A 17 5.05 -5.05 1.31
N ALA A 18 4.18 -4.06 1.11
CA ALA A 18 4.19 -3.23 -0.11
C ALA A 18 5.57 -2.60 -0.36
N LYS A 19 6.24 -2.10 0.69
CA LYS A 19 7.58 -1.53 0.60
C LYS A 19 8.66 -2.57 0.31
N ASN A 20 8.54 -3.79 0.84
CA ASN A 20 9.45 -4.89 0.53
C ASN A 20 9.32 -5.30 -0.94
N LEU A 21 8.10 -5.46 -1.45
CA LEU A 21 7.84 -5.72 -2.87
C LEU A 21 8.41 -4.61 -3.77
N GLN A 22 8.32 -3.34 -3.36
CA GLN A 22 8.91 -2.23 -4.13
C GLN A 22 10.46 -2.28 -4.17
N ARG A 23 11.09 -2.76 -3.11
CA ARG A 23 12.54 -3.00 -3.08
C ARG A 23 12.91 -4.15 -4.01
N GLU A 24 12.13 -5.22 -4.03
CA GLU A 24 12.35 -6.36 -4.93
C GLU A 24 12.15 -5.97 -6.40
N TYR A 25 11.12 -5.17 -6.71
CA TYR A 25 10.93 -4.55 -8.02
C TYR A 25 12.19 -3.82 -8.48
N SER A 26 12.73 -2.94 -7.61
CA SER A 26 13.95 -2.17 -7.91
C SER A 26 15.17 -3.07 -8.14
N LYS A 27 15.29 -4.18 -7.39
CA LYS A 27 16.34 -5.18 -7.60
C LYS A 27 16.17 -5.90 -8.94
N SER A 28 14.94 -6.27 -9.32
CA SER A 28 14.65 -6.93 -10.59
C SER A 28 14.96 -6.04 -11.79
N LEU A 29 14.64 -4.74 -11.71
CA LEU A 29 15.02 -3.76 -12.73
C LEU A 29 16.54 -3.65 -12.90
N LYS A 30 17.30 -3.63 -11.80
CA LYS A 30 18.77 -3.62 -11.87
C LYS A 30 19.31 -4.87 -12.55
N LYS A 31 18.72 -6.04 -12.28
CA LYS A 31 19.07 -7.30 -12.97
C LYS A 31 18.74 -7.23 -14.47
N SER A 32 17.54 -6.77 -14.84
CA SER A 32 17.15 -6.60 -16.24
C SER A 32 18.12 -5.67 -16.99
N LYS A 33 18.48 -4.53 -16.42
CA LYS A 33 19.46 -3.61 -17.01
C LYS A 33 20.85 -4.25 -17.18
N SER A 34 21.31 -4.98 -16.16
CA SER A 34 22.59 -5.70 -16.23
C SER A 34 22.62 -6.74 -17.35
N GLU A 35 21.55 -7.54 -17.49
CA GLU A 35 21.43 -8.52 -18.56
C GLU A 35 21.31 -7.86 -19.95
N HIS A 36 20.59 -6.75 -20.05
CA HIS A 36 20.53 -5.97 -21.28
C HIS A 36 21.91 -5.45 -21.70
N ASP A 37 22.71 -4.95 -20.75
CA ASP A 37 24.07 -4.46 -21.03
C ASP A 37 25.02 -5.62 -21.43
N LYS A 38 24.83 -6.81 -20.84
CA LYS A 38 25.53 -8.03 -21.27
C LYS A 38 25.13 -8.44 -22.69
N ALA A 39 23.85 -8.37 -23.03
CA ALA A 39 23.35 -8.67 -24.37
C ALA A 39 23.98 -7.73 -25.42
N LYS A 40 24.05 -6.42 -25.13
CA LYS A 40 24.75 -5.44 -25.99
C LYS A 40 26.23 -5.81 -26.20
N LYS A 41 26.94 -6.17 -25.13
CA LYS A 41 28.35 -6.58 -25.22
C LYS A 41 28.53 -7.86 -26.03
N ALA A 42 27.63 -8.84 -25.87
CA ALA A 42 27.67 -10.09 -26.63
C ALA A 42 27.40 -9.86 -28.13
N LEU A 43 26.46 -8.96 -28.47
CA LEU A 43 26.19 -8.56 -29.85
C LEU A 43 27.41 -7.93 -30.53
N ILE A 44 28.11 -7.01 -29.85
CA ILE A 44 29.31 -6.37 -30.40
C ILE A 44 30.41 -7.39 -30.66
N LYS A 45 30.52 -8.42 -29.81
CA LYS A 45 31.49 -9.52 -29.96
C LYS A 45 31.11 -10.53 -31.05
N GLY A 46 29.91 -10.44 -31.64
CA GLY A 46 29.41 -11.40 -32.63
C GLY A 46 28.90 -12.72 -32.03
N ASP A 47 28.74 -12.80 -30.71
CA ASP A 47 28.24 -13.99 -30.02
C ASP A 47 26.70 -13.96 -29.96
N SER A 48 26.09 -14.39 -31.06
CA SER A 48 24.64 -14.33 -31.27
C SER A 48 23.85 -15.22 -30.30
N VAL A 49 24.41 -16.36 -29.88
CA VAL A 49 23.76 -17.30 -28.97
C VAL A 49 23.68 -16.70 -27.57
N ASN A 50 24.80 -16.22 -27.02
CA ASN A 50 24.80 -15.60 -25.70
C ASN A 50 24.03 -14.28 -25.68
N ALA A 51 24.07 -13.50 -26.77
CA ALA A 51 23.24 -12.31 -26.91
C ALA A 51 21.74 -12.61 -26.79
N ARG A 52 21.26 -13.68 -27.44
CA ARG A 52 19.85 -14.11 -27.34
C ARG A 52 19.51 -14.53 -25.91
N ILE A 53 20.35 -15.32 -25.26
CA ILE A 53 20.14 -15.77 -23.87
C ILE A 53 20.05 -14.59 -22.89
N PHE A 54 20.98 -13.63 -22.99
CA PHE A 54 20.96 -12.44 -22.14
C PHE A 54 19.75 -11.55 -22.42
N ALA A 55 19.31 -11.42 -23.67
CA ALA A 55 18.11 -10.69 -24.03
C ALA A 55 16.83 -11.34 -23.45
N GLU A 56 16.69 -12.65 -23.55
CA GLU A 56 15.58 -13.41 -22.94
C GLU A 56 15.56 -13.24 -21.42
N ASN A 57 16.72 -13.31 -20.77
CA ASN A 57 16.84 -13.06 -19.34
C ASN A 57 16.42 -11.63 -18.97
N ALA A 58 16.83 -10.63 -19.76
CA ALA A 58 16.44 -9.24 -19.54
C ALA A 58 14.91 -9.05 -19.62
N ILE A 59 14.26 -9.66 -20.61
CA ILE A 59 12.80 -9.65 -20.78
C ILE A 59 12.10 -10.34 -19.61
N ARG A 60 12.62 -11.49 -19.17
CA ARG A 60 12.07 -12.21 -18.01
C ARG A 60 12.15 -11.37 -16.75
N PHE A 61 13.30 -10.74 -16.46
CA PHE A 61 13.45 -9.87 -15.29
C PHE A 61 12.58 -8.61 -15.37
N GLN A 62 12.36 -8.07 -16.58
CA GLN A 62 11.44 -6.95 -16.80
C GLN A 62 10.00 -7.36 -16.49
N THR A 63 9.57 -8.52 -16.97
CA THR A 63 8.23 -9.07 -16.71
C THR A 63 8.00 -9.31 -15.21
N GLN A 64 8.99 -9.91 -14.53
CA GLN A 64 8.98 -10.08 -13.09
C GLN A 64 8.88 -8.74 -12.35
N ALA A 65 9.63 -7.72 -12.79
CA ALA A 65 9.56 -6.39 -12.23
C ALA A 65 8.16 -5.79 -12.36
N THR A 66 7.54 -5.85 -13.54
CA THR A 66 6.17 -5.36 -13.76
C THR A 66 5.17 -6.06 -12.83
N ASN A 67 5.26 -7.38 -12.69
CA ASN A 67 4.37 -8.14 -11.80
C ASN A 67 4.55 -7.75 -10.32
N LEU A 68 5.79 -7.57 -9.85
CA LEU A 68 6.08 -7.10 -8.50
C LEU A 68 5.53 -5.69 -8.24
N ASN A 69 5.63 -4.79 -9.23
CA ASN A 69 5.09 -3.44 -9.12
C ASN A 69 3.55 -3.44 -9.04
N ILE A 70 2.89 -4.26 -9.86
CA ILE A 70 1.43 -4.44 -9.80
C ILE A 70 1.03 -5.00 -8.43
N LEU A 71 1.74 -6.02 -7.93
CA LEU A 71 1.44 -6.62 -6.63
C LEU A 71 1.65 -5.62 -5.49
N SER A 72 2.78 -4.90 -5.48
CA SER A 72 3.05 -3.83 -4.50
C SER A 72 1.94 -2.78 -4.49
N SER A 73 1.50 -2.33 -5.67
CA SER A 73 0.42 -1.36 -5.81
C SER A 73 -0.91 -1.89 -5.27
N LYS A 74 -1.23 -3.17 -5.51
CA LYS A 74 -2.44 -3.83 -4.98
C LYS A 74 -2.40 -3.95 -3.45
N VAL A 75 -1.26 -4.33 -2.89
CA VAL A 75 -1.08 -4.44 -1.43
C VAL A 75 -1.16 -3.06 -0.78
N ASP A 76 -0.58 -2.02 -1.39
CA ASP A 76 -0.68 -0.65 -0.90
C ASP A 76 -2.13 -0.14 -0.93
N ALA A 77 -2.86 -0.42 -2.00
CA ALA A 77 -4.28 -0.08 -2.09
C ALA A 77 -5.12 -0.80 -1.01
N ALA A 78 -4.82 -2.06 -0.72
CA ALA A 78 -5.46 -2.78 0.39
C ALA A 78 -5.16 -2.12 1.74
N ALA A 79 -3.90 -1.74 2.00
CA ALA A 79 -3.52 -1.01 3.21
C ALA A 79 -4.26 0.32 3.34
N GLN A 80 -4.40 1.09 2.25
CA GLN A 80 -5.17 2.33 2.24
C GLN A 80 -6.66 2.09 2.53
N GLY A 81 -7.23 0.99 2.04
CA GLY A 81 -8.58 0.56 2.37
C GLY A 81 -8.77 0.30 3.87
N VAL A 82 -7.83 -0.43 4.50
CA VAL A 82 -7.82 -0.67 5.95
C VAL A 82 -7.70 0.64 6.72
N GLN A 83 -6.79 1.54 6.32
CA GLN A 83 -6.64 2.85 6.95
C GLN A 83 -7.92 3.69 6.87
N MET A 84 -8.60 3.66 5.72
CA MET A 84 -9.87 4.36 5.52
C MET A 84 -10.97 3.80 6.44
N ALA A 85 -11.04 2.48 6.59
CA ALA A 85 -11.97 1.83 7.51
C ALA A 85 -11.71 2.25 8.97
N ILE A 86 -10.45 2.25 9.41
CA ILE A 86 -10.04 2.71 10.75
C ILE A 86 -10.46 4.18 10.96
N SER A 87 -10.19 5.05 9.98
CA SER A 87 -10.55 6.47 10.06
C SER A 87 -12.07 6.67 10.13
N THR A 88 -12.82 5.95 9.30
CA THR A 88 -14.30 5.99 9.28
C THR A 88 -14.87 5.54 10.62
N ASN A 89 -14.36 4.46 11.21
CA ASN A 89 -14.77 3.98 12.53
C ASN A 89 -14.52 5.02 13.63
N LYS A 90 -13.37 5.71 13.58
CA LYS A 90 -13.03 6.80 14.50
C LYS A 90 -13.98 7.99 14.32
N MET A 91 -14.27 8.39 13.08
CA MET A 91 -15.21 9.47 12.77
C MET A 91 -16.63 9.17 13.25
N THR A 92 -17.15 7.97 12.97
CA THR A 92 -18.47 7.52 13.42
C THR A 92 -18.59 7.50 14.95
N SER A 93 -17.53 7.06 15.64
CA SER A 93 -17.47 7.07 17.10
C SER A 93 -17.51 8.49 17.67
N SER A 94 -16.78 9.43 17.06
CA SER A 94 -16.80 10.85 17.44
C SER A 94 -18.17 11.48 17.15
N ALA A 95 -18.74 11.23 15.98
CA ALA A 95 -20.07 11.72 15.62
C ALA A 95 -21.15 11.23 16.60
N SER A 96 -21.11 9.95 16.98
CA SER A 96 -22.02 9.37 17.97
C SER A 96 -21.91 10.05 19.34
N LYS A 97 -20.70 10.42 19.77
CA LYS A 97 -20.49 11.17 21.02
C LYS A 97 -21.07 12.57 20.93
N VAL A 98 -20.82 13.29 19.84
CA VAL A 98 -21.35 14.65 19.63
C VAL A 98 -22.88 14.66 19.59
N VAL A 99 -23.49 13.71 18.88
CA VAL A 99 -24.96 13.60 18.83
C VAL A 99 -25.54 13.36 20.22
N LYS A 100 -24.95 12.47 21.04
CA LYS A 100 -25.38 12.26 22.43
C LYS A 100 -25.25 13.53 23.29
N LEU A 101 -24.15 14.27 23.16
CA LEU A 101 -23.96 15.53 23.89
C LEU A 101 -25.00 16.57 23.47
N LEU A 102 -25.31 16.65 22.18
CA LEU A 102 -26.34 17.56 21.66
C LEU A 102 -27.73 17.17 22.14
N SER A 103 -28.09 15.88 22.11
CA SER A 103 -29.37 15.38 22.65
C SER A 103 -29.52 15.71 24.14
N ASN A 104 -28.48 15.48 24.95
CA ASN A 104 -28.51 15.82 26.37
C ASN A 104 -28.65 17.33 26.61
N SER A 105 -27.99 18.16 25.79
CA SER A 105 -28.11 19.62 25.89
C SER A 105 -29.48 20.13 25.44
N LEU A 106 -30.12 19.49 24.44
CA LEU A 106 -31.46 19.82 23.99
C LEU A 106 -32.52 19.39 25.02
N SER A 107 -32.37 18.22 25.63
CA SER A 107 -33.26 17.79 26.72
C SER A 107 -33.13 18.66 27.99
N ASN A 108 -31.94 19.21 28.25
CA ASN A 108 -31.74 20.18 29.33
C ASN A 108 -32.21 21.60 28.98
N LYS A 109 -32.64 21.87 27.73
CA LYS A 109 -33.11 23.19 27.27
C LYS A 109 -34.58 23.48 27.60
N ASP A 110 -35.23 22.65 28.43
CA ASP A 110 -36.56 22.92 29.01
C ASP A 110 -36.51 23.26 30.52
N LEU A 111 -35.32 23.40 31.12
CA LEU A 111 -35.20 23.71 32.57
C LEU A 111 -34.82 25.16 32.89
N GLN A 112 -34.75 26.06 31.90
CA GLN A 112 -34.85 27.48 32.19
C GLN A 112 -36.33 27.86 32.36
N ASN A 113 -36.90 27.38 33.46
CA ASN A 113 -37.92 28.13 34.16
C ASN A 113 -37.33 29.51 34.44
N VAL A 114 -37.70 30.48 33.60
CA VAL A 114 -37.74 31.88 33.96
C VAL A 114 -38.70 31.95 35.14
N LYS A 115 -38.15 31.85 36.37
CA LYS A 115 -38.81 32.38 37.54
C LYS A 115 -38.61 33.89 37.49
N ILE A 116 -39.65 34.57 37.00
CA ILE A 116 -39.98 35.93 37.45
C ILE A 116 -40.29 35.86 38.94
#